data_AF-A0A496WUI3-F1
#
_entry.id   AF-A0A496WUI3-F1
#
_cell.length_a   1.000
_cell.length_b   1.000
_cell.length_c   1.000
_cell.angle_alpha   90.00
_cell.angle_beta   90.00
_cell.angle_gamma   90.00
#
_symmetry.space_group_name_H-M   'P 1'
#
loop_
_entity.id
_entity.type
_entity.pdbx_description
1 polymer ?
#
loop_
_entity_poly.entity_id
_entity_poly.type
_entity_poly.pdbx_seq_one_letter_code
_entity_poly.pdbx_strand_id
1 'polypeptide(L)'
;IFRNPAHLEPFLLACEADARGRVNFEDSSYPSAPWLTNLVDKLAAITTREFIEAGLTGIALGEAIDKRRLDIITAYKIATDTNA
;
A
#
# COMPACT_ATOMS: atom_id res chain seq x y z
N ILE A 1 -1.07 -2.01 -9.43
CA ILE A 1 -0.78 -2.56 -8.10
C ILE A 1 -1.87 -3.55 -7.65
N PHE A 2 -3.09 -3.15 -7.29
CA PHE A 2 -4.09 -4.15 -6.82
C PHE A 2 -4.58 -5.16 -7.87
N ARG A 3 -4.62 -4.78 -9.15
CA ARG A 3 -4.94 -5.69 -10.26
C ARG A 3 -3.72 -6.39 -10.86
N ASN A 4 -2.53 -5.82 -10.62
CA ASN A 4 -1.25 -6.37 -11.07
C ASN A 4 -0.18 -5.96 -10.03
N PRO A 5 0.13 -6.86 -9.07
CA PRO A 5 1.09 -6.59 -8.02
C PRO A 5 2.50 -6.34 -8.56
N ALA A 6 2.87 -6.96 -9.69
CA ALA A 6 4.19 -6.81 -10.32
C ALA A 6 4.53 -5.37 -10.74
N HIS A 7 3.55 -4.46 -10.79
CA HIS A 7 3.80 -3.05 -11.09
C HIS A 7 4.37 -2.25 -9.90
N LEU A 8 4.35 -2.79 -8.67
CA LEU A 8 4.83 -2.05 -7.49
C LEU A 8 6.35 -1.83 -7.54
N GLU A 9 7.11 -2.90 -7.74
CA GLU A 9 8.57 -2.85 -7.76
C GLU A 9 9.14 -1.86 -8.80
N PRO A 10 8.76 -1.89 -10.09
CA PRO A 10 9.27 -0.92 -11.07
C PRO A 10 8.82 0.51 -10.76
N PHE A 11 7.66 0.70 -10.15
CA PHE A 11 7.21 2.02 -9.70
C PHE A 11 8.11 2.57 -8.58
N LEU A 12 8.40 1.75 -7.56
CA LEU A 12 9.28 2.14 -6.47
C LEU A 12 10.70 2.43 -6.95
N LEU A 13 11.23 1.60 -7.86
CA LEU A 13 12.54 1.80 -8.45
C LEU A 13 12.64 3.13 -9.21
N ALA A 14 11.60 3.50 -9.97
CA ALA A 14 11.57 4.78 -10.67
C ALA A 14 11.58 5.96 -9.69
N CYS A 15 10.84 5.87 -8.58
CA CYS A 15 10.84 6.91 -7.55
C CYS A 15 12.18 6.99 -6.79
N GLU A 16 12.79 5.86 -6.48
CA GLU A 16 14.09 5.81 -5.82
C GLU A 16 15.20 6.38 -6.71
N ALA A 17 15.15 6.09 -8.02
CA ALA A 17 16.06 6.68 -9.00
C ALA A 17 15.91 8.20 -9.10
N ASP A 18 14.68 8.74 -9.05
CA ASP A 18 14.44 10.20 -9.02
C ASP A 18 15.01 10.84 -7.74
N ALA A 19 14.81 10.19 -6.59
CA ALA A 19 15.31 10.67 -5.31
C ALA A 19 16.85 10.72 -5.26
N ARG A 20 17.53 9.78 -5.93
CA ARG A 20 19.00 9.66 -5.97
C ARG A 20 19.66 10.32 -7.19
N GLY A 21 18.88 10.76 -8.17
CA GLY A 21 19.41 11.25 -9.45
C GLY A 21 20.12 12.61 -9.38
N ARG A 22 20.11 13.28 -8.22
CA ARG A 22 20.75 14.58 -8.00
C ARG A 22 22.14 14.39 -7.41
N VAL A 23 23.09 15.25 -7.83
CA VAL A 23 24.45 15.28 -7.28
C VAL A 23 24.41 15.49 -5.76
N ASN A 24 25.13 14.66 -5.01
CA ASN A 24 25.15 14.55 -3.54
C ASN A 24 23.93 13.87 -2.90
N PHE A 25 23.05 13.23 -3.69
CA PHE A 25 21.90 12.45 -3.18
C PHE A 25 22.01 10.95 -3.51
N GLU A 26 23.16 10.49 -4.00
CA GLU A 26 23.39 9.12 -4.47
C GLU A 26 23.10 8.08 -3.38
N ASP A 27 23.40 8.42 -2.13
CA ASP A 27 23.19 7.58 -0.95
C ASP A 27 21.89 7.92 -0.17
N SER A 28 21.03 8.77 -0.75
CA SER A 28 19.79 9.16 -0.10
C SER A 28 18.91 7.94 0.16
N SER A 29 18.55 7.72 1.43
CA SER A 29 17.61 6.69 1.82
C SER A 29 16.24 7.02 1.27
N TYR A 30 15.55 6.03 0.72
CA TYR A 30 14.16 6.17 0.26
C TYR A 30 13.21 5.36 1.15
N PRO A 31 12.90 5.83 2.38
CA PRO A 31 12.10 5.07 3.36
C PRO A 31 10.66 4.81 2.90
N SER A 32 10.17 5.57 1.92
CA SER A 32 8.87 5.35 1.29
C SER A 32 8.75 3.99 0.62
N ALA A 33 9.83 3.43 0.06
CA ALA A 33 9.80 2.12 -0.58
C ALA A 33 9.44 0.97 0.39
N PRO A 34 10.17 0.75 1.51
CA PRO A 34 9.79 -0.26 2.47
C PRO A 34 8.43 0.04 3.11
N TRP A 35 8.08 1.32 3.34
CA TRP A 35 6.77 1.69 3.88
C TRP A 35 5.62 1.24 2.95
N LEU A 36 5.71 1.57 1.66
CA LEU A 36 4.70 1.22 0.66
C LEU A 36 4.63 -0.29 0.41
N THR A 37 5.77 -0.97 0.39
CA THR A 37 5.83 -2.43 0.20
C THR A 37 5.05 -3.14 1.31
N ASN A 38 5.36 -2.84 2.57
CA ASN A 38 4.66 -3.40 3.72
C ASN A 38 3.16 -3.08 3.74
N LEU A 39 2.78 -1.86 3.32
CA LEU A 39 1.37 -1.49 3.23
C LEU A 39 0.65 -2.32 2.15
N VAL A 40 1.24 -2.46 0.96
CA VAL A 40 0.64 -3.23 -0.13
C VAL A 40 0.45 -4.70 0.27
N ASP A 41 1.41 -5.31 0.95
CA ASP A 41 1.29 -6.68 1.45
C ASP A 41 0.07 -6.84 2.38
N LYS A 42 -0.15 -5.88 3.29
CA LYS A 42 -1.33 -5.87 4.17
C LYS A 42 -2.64 -5.73 3.41
N LEU A 43 -2.65 -4.89 2.37
CA LEU A 43 -3.84 -4.66 1.54
C LEU A 43 -4.13 -5.84 0.60
N ALA A 44 -3.10 -6.54 0.12
CA ALA A 44 -3.22 -7.73 -0.72
C ALA A 44 -3.76 -8.94 0.06
N ALA A 45 -3.59 -8.97 1.38
CA ALA A 45 -4.13 -10.01 2.25
C ALA A 45 -5.66 -9.90 2.47
N ILE A 46 -6.31 -8.82 2.05
CA ILE A 46 -7.76 -8.65 2.16
C ILE A 46 -8.45 -9.65 1.23
N THR A 47 -9.33 -10.48 1.76
CA THR A 47 -10.12 -11.44 0.97
C THR A 47 -11.55 -10.97 0.83
N THR A 48 -12.19 -11.23 -0.30
CA THR A 48 -13.60 -10.86 -0.52
C THR A 48 -14.58 -11.75 0.25
N ARG A 49 -14.10 -12.87 0.80
CA ARG A 49 -14.91 -13.90 1.46
C ARG A 49 -15.68 -13.36 2.66
N GLU A 50 -15.00 -12.62 3.54
CA GLU A 50 -15.60 -12.07 4.77
C GLU A 50 -16.80 -11.15 4.46
N PHE A 51 -16.75 -10.42 3.35
CA PHE A 51 -17.81 -9.51 2.93
C PHE A 51 -18.98 -10.22 2.26
N ILE A 52 -18.70 -11.27 1.48
CA ILE A 52 -19.73 -12.10 0.86
C ILE A 52 -20.48 -12.89 1.93
N GLU A 53 -19.77 -13.43 2.93
CA GLU A 53 -20.38 -14.11 4.09
C GLU A 53 -21.23 -13.15 4.93
N ALA A 54 -20.88 -11.85 4.96
CA ALA A 54 -21.71 -10.79 5.54
C ALA A 54 -22.90 -10.38 4.65
N GLY A 55 -23.13 -11.05 3.51
CA GLY A 55 -24.26 -10.80 2.61
C GLY A 55 -24.09 -9.60 1.68
N LEU A 56 -22.88 -9.03 1.59
CA LEU A 56 -22.63 -7.86 0.73
C LEU A 56 -22.45 -8.28 -0.73
N THR A 57 -23.05 -7.52 -1.64
CA THR A 57 -23.01 -7.79 -3.08
C THR A 57 -22.94 -6.49 -3.88
N GLY A 58 -22.55 -6.59 -5.16
CA GLY A 58 -22.52 -5.45 -6.09
C GLY A 58 -21.70 -4.27 -5.56
N ILE A 59 -22.29 -3.08 -5.59
CA ILE A 59 -21.65 -1.83 -5.16
C ILE A 59 -21.28 -1.89 -3.66
N ALA A 60 -22.17 -2.43 -2.82
CA ALA A 60 -21.95 -2.52 -1.38
C ALA A 60 -20.74 -3.38 -1.01
N LEU A 61 -20.45 -4.43 -1.79
CA LEU A 61 -19.23 -5.23 -1.64
C LEU A 61 -17.97 -4.40 -1.93
N GLY A 62 -17.99 -3.62 -3.02
CA GLY A 62 -16.88 -2.74 -3.38
C GLY A 62 -16.61 -1.68 -2.31
N GLU A 63 -17.66 -1.00 -1.84
CA GLU A 63 -17.57 0.01 -0.79
C GLU A 63 -17.02 -0.55 0.53
N ALA A 64 -17.43 -1.76 0.91
CA ALA A 64 -16.93 -2.39 2.13
C ALA A 64 -15.45 -2.78 2.02
N ILE A 65 -14.99 -3.26 0.85
CA ILE A 65 -13.57 -3.54 0.59
C ILE A 65 -12.76 -2.24 0.65
N ASP A 66 -13.24 -1.16 0.04
CA ASP A 66 -12.54 0.12 0.04
C ASP A 66 -12.48 0.74 1.45
N LYS A 67 -13.56 0.62 2.23
CA LYS A 67 -13.56 0.99 3.65
C LYS A 67 -12.52 0.19 4.44
N ARG A 68 -12.46 -1.14 4.24
CA ARG A 68 -11.47 -2.00 4.91
C ARG A 68 -10.04 -1.60 4.56
N ARG A 69 -9.78 -1.26 3.30
CA ARG A 69 -8.47 -0.75 2.85
C ARG A 69 -8.11 0.55 3.56
N LEU A 70 -9.06 1.50 3.64
CA LEU A 70 -8.83 2.77 4.32
C LEU A 70 -8.53 2.59 5.82
N ASP A 71 -9.23 1.68 6.49
CA ASP A 71 -8.98 1.35 7.90
C ASP A 71 -7.55 0.82 8.09
N ILE A 72 -7.10 -0.08 7.21
CA ILE A 72 -5.73 -0.63 7.25
C ILE A 72 -4.68 0.46 6.98
N ILE A 73 -4.90 1.30 5.96
CA ILE A 73 -3.99 2.41 5.63
C ILE A 73 -3.87 3.38 6.81
N THR A 74 -4.99 3.74 7.42
CA THR A 74 -5.04 4.67 8.55
C THR A 74 -4.32 4.09 9.76
N ALA A 75 -4.62 2.84 10.11
CA ALA A 75 -3.98 2.16 11.23
C ALA A 75 -2.47 2.00 11.01
N TYR A 76 -2.06 1.64 9.78
CA TYR A 76 -0.66 1.48 9.44
C TYR A 76 0.10 2.81 9.51
N LYS A 77 -0.48 3.89 8.95
CA LYS A 77 0.09 5.23 9.04
C LYS A 77 0.29 5.66 10.50
N ILE A 78 -0.72 5.52 11.35
CA ILE A 78 -0.62 5.86 12.77
C ILE A 78 0.50 5.05 13.44
N ALA A 79 0.57 3.74 13.18
CA ALA A 79 1.58 2.87 13.76
C ALA A 79 3.00 3.24 13.30
N THR A 80 3.19 3.68 12.06
CA THR A 80 4.50 4.09 11.56
C THR A 80 4.88 5.49 11.98
N ASP A 81 3.92 6.40 12.11
CA ASP A 81 4.16 7.78 12.55
C ASP A 81 4.49 7.85 14.05
N THR A 82 4.00 6.89 14.84
CA THR A 82 4.31 6.79 16.30
C THR A 82 5.68 6.15 16.57
N ASN A 83 6.24 5.43 15.58
CA ASN A 83 7.53 4.72 15.68
C ASN A 83 8.68 5.45 14.97
N ALA A 84 8.43 6.65 14.43
CA ALA A 84 9.40 7.54 13.79
C ALA A 84 9.81 8.67 14.74
#